data_AF-A0A5R9K5Q4-F1
#
_entry.id   AF-A0A5R9K5Q4-F1
#
_cell.length_a   1.000
_cell.length_b   1.000
_cell.length_c   1.000
_cell.angle_alpha   90.00
_cell.angle_beta   90.00
_cell.angle_gamma   90.00
#
_symmetry.space_group_name_H-M   'P 1'
#
loop_
_entity.id
_entity.type
_entity.pdbx_description
1 polymer ?
#
loop_
_entity_poly.entity_id
_entity_poly.type
_entity_poly.pdbx_seq_one_letter_code
_entity_poly.pdbx_strand_id
1 'polypeptide(L)'
;MEENSHEDTRQSSQAKRENKDKTIPLRVTQQDYIKIKSKATLAGLSVSEYLRKLGTGHPVQARFDKEEKRNLQGIGTNLNQLAAFANKGFFYQKPITEVLDELKRILKK
;
A
#
# COMPACT_ATOMS: atom_id res chain seq x y z
N MET A 1 46.64 17.05 11.84
CA MET A 1 45.28 17.50 12.18
C MET A 1 44.75 18.26 10.98
N GLU A 2 43.76 17.86 10.22
CA GLU A 2 42.99 16.62 10.07
C GLU A 2 42.54 16.69 8.61
N GLU A 3 42.95 15.70 7.82
CA GLU A 3 42.46 15.48 6.46
C GLU A 3 41.16 14.70 6.61
N ASN A 4 40.03 15.27 6.20
CA ASN A 4 38.78 14.53 6.08
C ASN A 4 38.12 14.84 4.74
N SER A 5 38.54 14.04 3.77
CA SER A 5 37.79 13.63 2.60
C SER A 5 36.40 13.11 2.99
N HIS A 6 35.35 13.77 2.52
CA HIS A 6 34.04 13.15 2.39
C HIS A 6 33.74 12.97 0.89
N GLU A 7 34.49 12.07 0.26
CA GLU A 7 33.96 11.30 -0.85
C GLU A 7 32.93 10.32 -0.27
N ASP A 8 31.67 10.74 -0.25
CA ASP A 8 30.55 9.85 0.05
C ASP A 8 30.40 8.90 -1.14
N THR A 9 31.15 7.81 -1.05
CA THR A 9 31.08 6.61 -1.87
C THR A 9 29.64 6.11 -1.97
N ARG A 10 28.90 6.58 -2.98
CA ARG A 10 27.73 5.87 -3.51
C ARG A 10 28.20 4.64 -4.28
N GLN A 11 28.86 3.71 -3.59
CA GLN A 11 29.17 2.38 -4.12
C GLN A 11 27.88 1.55 -4.16
N SER A 12 27.20 1.67 -5.30
CA SER A 12 26.62 0.58 -6.08
C SER A 12 26.25 -0.70 -5.31
N SER A 13 25.01 -0.80 -4.83
CA SER A 13 24.40 -2.11 -4.55
C SER A 13 23.92 -2.76 -5.86
N GLN A 14 24.82 -2.91 -6.84
CA GLN A 14 24.61 -3.90 -7.89
C GLN A 14 24.99 -5.26 -7.31
N ALA A 15 24.10 -5.81 -6.48
CA ALA A 15 24.13 -7.23 -6.18
C ALA A 15 24.10 -7.95 -7.53
N LYS A 16 25.18 -8.68 -7.84
CA LYS A 16 25.37 -9.46 -9.06
C LYS A 16 24.09 -10.26 -9.31
N ARG A 17 23.29 -9.86 -10.32
CA ARG A 17 22.06 -10.54 -10.67
C ARG A 17 22.45 -11.92 -11.18
N GLU A 18 22.30 -12.94 -10.36
CA GLU A 18 22.42 -14.32 -10.83
C GLU A 18 21.36 -14.58 -11.91
N ASN A 19 21.79 -15.19 -13.01
CA ASN A 19 20.89 -15.56 -14.10
C ASN A 19 19.93 -16.66 -13.60
N LYS A 20 18.63 -16.46 -13.83
CA LYS A 20 17.59 -17.44 -13.51
C LYS A 20 17.44 -18.39 -14.70
N ASP A 21 18.32 -19.37 -14.77
CA ASP A 21 18.46 -20.33 -15.88
C ASP A 21 17.50 -21.54 -15.76
N LYS A 22 17.13 -21.92 -14.53
CA LYS A 22 16.20 -23.04 -14.28
C LYS A 22 14.73 -22.61 -14.43
N THR A 23 13.97 -23.39 -15.20
CA THR A 23 12.53 -23.19 -15.43
C THR A 23 11.70 -24.27 -14.74
N ILE A 24 10.60 -23.86 -14.08
CA ILE A 24 9.61 -24.77 -13.50
C ILE A 24 8.31 -24.64 -14.32
N PRO A 25 7.94 -25.64 -15.14
CA PRO A 25 6.69 -25.62 -15.87
C PRO A 25 5.52 -25.88 -14.93
N LEU A 26 4.58 -24.94 -14.84
CA LEU A 26 3.39 -25.05 -14.00
C LEU A 26 2.15 -25.07 -14.90
N ARG A 27 1.45 -26.20 -14.95
CA ARG A 27 0.13 -26.29 -15.59
C ARG A 27 -0.92 -25.87 -14.57
N VAL A 28 -1.83 -25.00 -15.01
CA VAL A 28 -2.91 -24.44 -14.17
C VAL A 28 -4.22 -24.46 -14.93
N THR A 29 -5.32 -24.50 -14.20
CA THR A 29 -6.65 -24.25 -14.80
C THR A 29 -6.78 -22.77 -15.18
N GLN A 30 -7.76 -22.44 -16.03
CA GLN A 30 -8.04 -21.04 -16.37
C GLN A 30 -8.40 -20.20 -15.12
N GLN A 31 -9.13 -20.79 -14.17
CA GLN A 31 -9.49 -20.13 -12.92
C GLN A 31 -8.25 -19.84 -12.06
N ASP A 32 -7.33 -20.80 -11.96
CA ASP A 32 -6.10 -20.62 -11.19
C ASP A 32 -5.19 -19.59 -11.84
N TYR A 33 -5.10 -19.58 -13.18
CA TYR A 33 -4.35 -18.57 -13.92
C TYR A 33 -4.83 -17.16 -13.59
N ILE A 34 -6.15 -16.92 -13.63
CA ILE A 34 -6.75 -15.62 -13.29
C ILE A 34 -6.44 -15.23 -11.84
N LYS A 35 -6.60 -16.16 -10.89
CA LYS A 35 -6.32 -15.93 -9.46
C LYS A 35 -4.85 -15.61 -9.20
N ILE A 36 -3.93 -16.33 -9.84
CA ILE A 36 -2.49 -16.10 -9.69
C ILE A 36 -2.12 -14.73 -10.27
N LYS A 37 -2.64 -14.41 -11.45
CA LYS A 37 -2.40 -13.13 -12.11
C LYS A 37 -2.92 -11.96 -11.27
N SER A 38 -4.14 -12.05 -10.74
CA SER A 38 -4.71 -10.98 -9.91
C SER A 38 -3.92 -10.78 -8.62
N LYS A 39 -3.54 -11.84 -7.92
CA LYS A 39 -2.70 -11.75 -6.71
C LYS A 39 -1.31 -11.16 -6.99
N ALA A 40 -0.69 -11.52 -8.12
CA ALA A 40 0.56 -10.94 -8.56
C ALA A 40 0.43 -9.43 -8.82
N THR A 41 -0.63 -9.01 -9.52
CA THR A 41 -0.94 -7.60 -9.76
C THR A 41 -1.17 -6.84 -8.46
N LEU A 42 -1.97 -7.39 -7.53
CA LEU A 42 -2.23 -6.77 -6.23
C LEU A 42 -0.95 -6.64 -5.38
N ALA A 43 -0.01 -7.57 -5.52
CA ALA A 43 1.30 -7.47 -4.88
C ALA A 43 2.27 -6.51 -5.61
N GLY A 44 1.90 -6.01 -6.79
CA GLY A 44 2.76 -5.19 -7.63
C GLY A 44 3.96 -5.95 -8.21
N LEU A 45 3.81 -7.26 -8.44
CA LEU A 45 4.87 -8.15 -8.91
C LEU A 45 4.50 -8.79 -10.26
N SER A 46 5.51 -9.20 -11.04
CA SER A 46 5.27 -10.13 -12.14
C SER A 46 4.81 -11.48 -11.62
N VAL A 47 4.04 -12.25 -12.40
CA VAL A 47 3.58 -13.60 -12.00
C VAL A 47 4.73 -14.50 -11.58
N SER A 48 5.84 -14.52 -12.34
CA SER A 48 7.01 -15.33 -12.00
C SER A 48 7.70 -14.86 -10.73
N GLU A 49 7.72 -13.56 -10.45
CA GLU A 49 8.28 -13.04 -9.20
C GLU A 49 7.39 -13.35 -8.01
N TYR A 50 6.08 -13.15 -8.16
CA TYR A 50 5.06 -13.51 -7.18
C TYR A 50 5.18 -14.98 -6.77
N LEU A 51 5.21 -15.90 -7.74
CA LEU A 51 5.31 -17.34 -7.48
C LEU A 51 6.65 -17.72 -6.84
N ARG A 52 7.76 -17.11 -7.25
CA ARG A 52 9.07 -17.34 -6.61
C ARG A 52 9.09 -16.87 -5.15
N LYS A 53 8.59 -15.67 -4.87
CA LYS A 53 8.52 -15.17 -3.48
C LYS A 53 7.63 -16.06 -2.63
N LEU A 54 6.47 -16.44 -3.14
CA LEU A 54 5.55 -17.35 -2.45
C LEU A 54 6.18 -18.73 -2.19
N GLY A 55 6.82 -19.32 -3.21
CA GLY A 55 7.46 -20.64 -3.10
C GLY A 55 8.74 -20.68 -2.26
N THR A 56 9.36 -19.53 -2.00
CA THR A 56 10.55 -19.40 -1.13
C THR A 56 10.19 -18.92 0.28
N GLY A 57 8.90 -18.81 0.62
CA GLY A 57 8.44 -18.39 1.94
C GLY A 57 8.56 -16.89 2.22
N HIS A 58 8.87 -16.07 1.21
CA HIS A 58 8.89 -14.63 1.38
C HIS A 58 7.46 -14.08 1.50
N PRO A 59 7.18 -13.21 2.48
CA PRO A 59 5.85 -12.62 2.63
C PRO A 59 5.52 -11.76 1.40
N VAL A 60 4.45 -12.13 0.71
CA VAL A 60 3.91 -11.35 -0.40
C VAL A 60 2.70 -10.58 0.10
N GLN A 61 2.90 -9.30 0.42
CA GLN A 61 1.83 -8.41 0.84
C GLN A 61 1.25 -7.66 -0.35
N ALA A 62 -0.05 -7.36 -0.28
CA ALA A 62 -0.69 -6.47 -1.25
C ALA A 62 0.00 -5.10 -1.18
N ARG A 63 0.34 -4.56 -2.35
CA ARG A 63 0.91 -3.24 -2.47
C ARG A 63 -0.26 -2.26 -2.48
N PHE A 64 -0.46 -1.55 -1.37
CA PHE A 64 -1.30 -0.36 -1.40
C PHE A 64 -0.70 0.63 -2.39
N ASP A 65 -1.51 1.11 -3.33
CA ASP A 65 -1.09 2.13 -4.27
C ASP A 65 -0.75 3.42 -3.50
N LYS A 66 0.12 4.26 -4.09
CA LYS A 66 0.52 5.54 -3.50
C LYS A 66 -0.70 6.43 -3.21
N GLU A 67 -1.70 6.37 -4.07
CA GLU A 67 -2.95 7.09 -3.90
C GLU A 67 -3.78 6.53 -2.73
N GLU A 68 -3.93 5.21 -2.61
CA GLU A 68 -4.64 4.57 -1.49
C GLU A 68 -4.00 4.89 -0.15
N LYS A 69 -2.66 4.87 -0.08
CA LYS A 69 -1.92 5.28 1.14
C LYS A 69 -2.17 6.73 1.49
N ARG A 70 -2.14 7.63 0.49
CA ARG A 70 -2.42 9.06 0.68
C ARG A 70 -3.86 9.28 1.17
N ASN A 71 -4.82 8.55 0.62
CA ASN A 71 -6.21 8.62 1.03
C ASN A 71 -6.40 8.11 2.47
N LEU A 72 -5.78 6.99 2.83
CA LEU A 72 -5.79 6.48 4.21
C LEU A 72 -5.15 7.46 5.20
N GLN A 73 -4.03 8.10 4.83
CA GLN A 73 -3.42 9.16 5.64
C GLN A 73 -4.35 10.37 5.79
N GLY A 74 -5.03 10.78 4.72
CA GLY A 74 -6.03 11.86 4.77
C GLY A 74 -7.18 11.53 5.71
N ILE A 75 -7.74 10.31 5.62
CA ILE A 75 -8.81 9.82 6.50
C ILE A 75 -8.33 9.82 7.96
N GLY A 76 -7.16 9.25 8.24
CA GLY A 76 -6.58 9.22 9.59
C GLY A 76 -6.33 10.62 10.16
N THR A 77 -5.90 11.56 9.32
CA THR A 77 -5.70 12.96 9.71
C THR A 77 -7.03 13.62 10.08
N ASN A 78 -8.08 13.44 9.27
CA ASN A 78 -9.41 13.98 9.57
C ASN A 78 -9.98 13.38 10.87
N LEU A 79 -9.83 12.07 11.08
CA LEU A 79 -10.25 11.41 12.32
C LEU A 79 -9.50 11.97 13.54
N ASN A 80 -8.19 12.19 13.42
CA ASN A 80 -7.41 12.80 14.50
C ASN A 80 -7.85 14.23 14.81
N GLN A 81 -8.19 15.02 13.78
CA GLN A 81 -8.71 16.36 13.98
C GLN A 81 -10.07 16.34 14.70
N LEU A 82 -10.98 15.44 14.30
CA LEU A 82 -12.27 15.26 14.94
C LEU A 82 -12.11 14.80 16.40
N ALA A 83 -11.23 13.85 16.66
CA ALA A 83 -10.94 13.39 18.02
C ALA A 83 -10.33 14.50 18.88
N ALA A 84 -9.38 15.26 18.35
CA ALA A 84 -8.80 16.40 19.05
C ALA A 84 -9.84 17.50 19.33
N PHE A 85 -10.76 17.75 18.39
CA PHE A 85 -11.85 18.70 18.56
C PHE A 85 -12.85 18.25 19.64
N ALA A 86 -13.22 16.97 19.64
CA ALA A 86 -14.07 16.36 20.66
C ALA A 86 -13.41 16.42 22.06
N ASN A 87 -12.13 16.05 22.15
CA ASN A 87 -11.36 16.07 23.40
C ASN A 87 -11.20 17.48 23.99
N LYS A 88 -11.23 18.52 23.15
CA LYS A 88 -11.21 19.92 23.59
C LYS A 88 -12.56 20.41 24.13
N GLY A 89 -13.57 19.54 24.23
CA GLY A 89 -14.89 19.87 24.79
C GLY A 89 -15.85 20.54 23.79
N PHE A 90 -15.46 20.69 22.51
CA PHE A 90 -16.29 21.31 21.48
C PHE A 90 -17.29 20.33 20.82
N PHE A 91 -17.73 19.30 21.54
CA PHE A 91 -18.68 18.34 20.99
C PHE A 91 -20.13 18.83 21.18
N TYR A 92 -20.54 19.76 20.33
CA TYR A 92 -21.95 20.13 20.22
C TYR A 92 -22.66 19.05 19.38
N GLN A 93 -23.42 18.18 20.03
CA GLN A 93 -24.10 17.06 19.38
C GLN A 93 -25.26 17.51 18.47
N LYS A 94 -25.86 18.68 18.72
CA LYS A 94 -27.03 19.21 17.99
C LYS A 94 -26.73 19.71 16.55
N PRO A 95 -25.67 20.50 16.28
CA PRO A 95 -25.43 21.02 14.93
C PRO A 95 -25.00 19.94 13.92
N ILE A 96 -24.27 18.91 14.37
CA ILE A 96 -23.76 17.86 13.47
C ILE A 96 -24.89 17.00 12.89
N THR A 97 -25.93 16.71 13.68
CA THR A 97 -27.09 15.94 13.21
C THR A 97 -27.91 16.71 12.17
N GLU A 98 -28.06 18.03 12.33
CA GLU A 98 -28.77 18.88 11.38
C GLU A 98 -28.05 18.95 10.03
N VAL A 99 -26.72 19.13 10.04
CA VAL A 99 -25.89 19.12 8.83
C VAL A 99 -25.92 17.74 8.14
N LEU A 100 -25.91 16.65 8.91
CA LEU A 100 -26.00 15.28 8.37
C LEU A 100 -27.33 15.01 7.66
N ASP A 101 -28.44 15.50 8.21
CA ASP A 101 -29.74 15.31 7.60
C ASP A 101 -29.93 16.16 6.35
N GLU A 102 -29.32 17.35 6.31
CA GLU A 102 -29.28 18.18 5.11
C GLU A 102 -28.45 17.52 3.98
N LEU A 103 -27.28 16.97 4.31
CA LEU A 103 -26.45 16.22 3.35
C LEU A 103 -27.14 14.97 2.81
N LYS A 104 -27.83 14.20 3.66
CA LYS A 104 -28.63 13.04 3.22
C LYS A 104 -29.74 13.44 2.25
N ARG A 105 -30.31 14.63 2.41
CA ARG A 105 -31.39 15.14 1.56
C ARG A 105 -30.87 15.57 0.19
N ILE A 106 -29.64 16.11 0.12
CA ILE A 106 -28.95 16.45 -1.13
C ILE A 106 -28.52 15.18 -1.89
N LEU A 107 -27.99 14.17 -1.18
CA LEU A 107 -27.51 12.91 -1.77
C LEU A 107 -28.63 11.92 -2.16
N LYS A 108 -29.90 12.20 -1.80
CA LYS A 108 -31.07 11.39 -2.18
C LYS A 108 -31.81 11.91 -3.42
N LYS A 109 -31.24 12.87 -4.15
CA LYS A 109 -31.64 13.22 -5.52
C LYS A 109 -30.79 12.43 -6.51
#